data_AF-A0A101H0V8-F1
#
_entry.id   AF-A0A101H0V8-F1
#
_cell.length_a   1.000
_cell.length_b   1.000
_cell.length_c   1.000
_cell.angle_alpha   90.00
_cell.angle_beta   90.00
_cell.angle_gamma   90.00
#
_symmetry.space_group_name_H-M   'P 1'
#
loop_
_entity.id
_entity.type
_entity.pdbx_description
1 polymer ?
#
loop_
_entity_poly.entity_id
_entity_poly.type
_entity_poly.pdbx_seq_one_letter_code
_entity_poly.pdbx_strand_id
1 'polypeptide(L)'
;QLLDGKEVLLPKFDFVLGRSGFRDRPIKITESQPVIIEGIHGLNELLSSSVPRERKFKIYVSALTQMNLDNLNRIPTTDVRLLRRIVRDNRFRGHSALDTIRMWSSVRRGEDKYIFPFQEEADVMFNSAIVYELAALKGFAEPLLVQIDDSVPEFLEAKRLLRFIDYLLPMTNLEDIPRTSIIKEFIGGSVFGS
;
A
#
# COMPACT_ATOMS: atom_id res chain seq x y z
N GLN A 1 1.80 -18.33 -22.45
CA GLN A 1 0.86 -17.77 -23.44
C GLN A 1 1.20 -16.33 -23.79
N LEU A 2 0.98 -15.35 -22.90
CA LEU A 2 1.29 -13.94 -23.20
C LEU A 2 2.78 -13.73 -23.52
N LEU A 3 3.67 -14.34 -22.73
CA LEU A 3 5.12 -14.32 -22.93
C LEU A 3 5.59 -15.01 -24.22
N ASP A 4 4.72 -15.82 -24.85
CA ASP A 4 4.98 -16.45 -26.14
C ASP A 4 4.44 -15.59 -27.31
N GLY A 5 4.06 -14.34 -27.05
CA GLY A 5 3.48 -13.43 -28.04
C GLY A 5 2.05 -13.82 -28.46
N LYS A 6 1.35 -14.66 -27.69
CA LYS A 6 -0.04 -15.04 -27.99
C LYS A 6 -1.02 -14.03 -27.40
N GLU A 7 -2.17 -13.89 -28.06
CA GLU A 7 -3.29 -13.13 -27.52
C GLU A 7 -3.89 -13.82 -26.30
N VAL A 8 -4.13 -13.06 -25.23
CA VAL A 8 -4.78 -13.54 -24.01
C VAL A 8 -5.80 -12.52 -23.49
N LEU A 9 -6.89 -13.02 -22.91
CA LEU A 9 -7.83 -12.21 -22.14
C LEU A 9 -7.33 -12.11 -20.69
N LEU A 10 -6.94 -10.90 -20.26
CA LEU A 10 -6.49 -10.72 -18.89
C LEU A 10 -7.67 -10.70 -17.91
N PRO A 11 -7.51 -11.33 -16.72
CA PRO A 11 -8.46 -11.15 -15.64
C PRO A 11 -8.46 -9.68 -15.18
N LYS A 12 -9.64 -9.20 -14.76
CA LYS A 12 -9.85 -7.88 -14.16
C LYS A 12 -10.62 -8.07 -12.86
N PHE A 13 -10.17 -7.40 -11.80
CA PHE A 13 -10.89 -7.38 -10.52
C PHE A 13 -11.51 -6.00 -10.31
N ASP A 14 -12.79 -5.97 -9.94
CA ASP A 14 -13.48 -4.76 -9.52
C ASP A 14 -13.43 -4.67 -7.98
N PHE A 15 -12.70 -3.69 -7.47
CA PHE A 15 -12.53 -3.50 -6.03
C PHE A 15 -13.78 -2.93 -5.34
N VAL A 16 -14.65 -2.23 -6.07
CA VAL A 16 -15.89 -1.66 -5.52
C VAL A 16 -16.96 -2.74 -5.43
N LEU A 17 -17.08 -3.57 -6.46
CA LEU A 17 -18.05 -4.67 -6.51
C LEU A 17 -17.55 -5.98 -5.88
N GLY A 18 -16.24 -6.10 -5.65
CA GLY A 18 -15.60 -7.30 -5.12
C GLY A 18 -15.66 -8.51 -6.05
N ARG A 19 -15.71 -8.29 -7.37
CA ARG A 19 -15.92 -9.35 -8.37
C ARG A 19 -14.78 -9.46 -9.37
N SER A 20 -14.46 -10.71 -9.73
CA SER A 20 -13.54 -11.02 -10.81
C SER A 20 -14.28 -11.14 -12.14
N GLY A 21 -13.66 -10.67 -13.21
CA GLY A 21 -14.09 -10.85 -14.59
C GLY A 21 -12.88 -10.91 -15.52
N PHE A 22 -13.13 -10.77 -16.82
CA PHE A 22 -12.09 -10.64 -17.84
C PHE A 22 -12.23 -9.29 -18.53
N ARG A 23 -11.13 -8.78 -19.10
CA ARG A 23 -11.20 -7.65 -20.01
C ARG A 23 -12.02 -8.02 -21.24
N ASP A 24 -12.69 -7.04 -21.84
CA ASP A 24 -13.51 -7.27 -23.05
C ASP A 24 -12.66 -7.54 -24.30
N ARG A 25 -11.39 -7.11 -24.29
CA ARG A 25 -10.48 -7.23 -25.44
C ARG A 25 -9.23 -8.03 -25.07
N PRO A 26 -8.80 -8.95 -25.94
CA PRO A 26 -7.53 -9.64 -25.76
C PRO A 26 -6.37 -8.67 -25.89
N ILE A 27 -5.26 -9.00 -25.24
CA ILE A 27 -4.00 -8.28 -25.35
C ILE A 27 -2.92 -9.19 -25.92
N LYS A 28 -1.95 -8.59 -26.60
CA LYS A 28 -0.74 -9.24 -27.12
C LYS A 28 0.44 -8.31 -26.86
N ILE A 29 1.59 -8.89 -26.57
CA ILE A 29 2.86 -8.16 -26.41
C ILE A 29 3.80 -8.46 -27.57
N THR A 30 4.70 -7.52 -27.85
CA THR A 30 5.84 -7.71 -28.75
C THR A 30 7.09 -8.07 -27.94
N GLU A 31 8.13 -8.57 -28.61
CA GLU A 31 9.41 -8.95 -27.96
C GLU A 31 10.08 -7.78 -27.23
N SER A 32 9.87 -6.55 -27.70
CA SER A 32 10.43 -5.33 -27.12
C SER A 32 9.61 -4.74 -25.96
N GLN A 33 8.44 -5.30 -25.65
CA GLN A 33 7.55 -4.75 -24.62
C GLN A 33 7.79 -5.43 -23.26
N PRO A 34 8.29 -4.70 -22.25
CA PRO A 34 8.40 -5.26 -20.91
C PRO A 34 7.02 -5.49 -20.30
N VAL A 35 6.89 -6.58 -19.53
CA VAL A 35 5.68 -6.89 -18.75
C VAL A 35 5.93 -6.52 -17.30
N ILE A 36 5.08 -5.64 -16.76
CA ILE A 36 5.10 -5.28 -15.35
C ILE A 36 4.02 -6.08 -14.64
N ILE A 37 4.41 -6.86 -13.63
CA ILE A 37 3.50 -7.58 -12.75
C ILE A 37 3.56 -6.92 -11.38
N GLU A 38 2.46 -6.31 -10.97
CA GLU A 38 2.30 -5.73 -9.64
C GLU A 38 1.42 -6.63 -8.78
N GLY A 39 1.78 -6.78 -7.51
CA GLY A 39 0.93 -7.44 -6.52
C GLY A 39 1.69 -7.81 -5.27
N ILE A 40 0.95 -8.06 -4.19
CA ILE A 40 1.52 -8.40 -2.88
C ILE A 40 2.33 -9.71 -2.88
N HIS A 41 2.17 -10.55 -3.90
CA HIS A 41 2.91 -11.79 -4.08
C HIS A 41 3.95 -11.72 -5.21
N GLY A 42 4.21 -10.55 -5.80
CA GLY A 42 5.03 -10.41 -7.01
C GLY A 42 6.46 -10.95 -6.91
N LEU A 43 7.00 -11.08 -5.68
CA LEU A 43 8.33 -11.67 -5.44
C LEU A 43 8.32 -13.19 -5.28
N ASN A 44 7.14 -13.79 -5.09
CA ASN A 44 7.00 -15.23 -4.89
C ASN A 44 7.26 -15.96 -6.21
N GLU A 45 8.35 -16.74 -6.25
CA GLU A 45 8.78 -17.49 -7.44
C GLU A 45 7.74 -18.49 -7.95
N LEU A 46 6.83 -18.96 -7.09
CA LEU A 46 5.74 -19.83 -7.53
C LEU A 46 4.88 -19.18 -8.64
N LEU A 47 4.68 -17.86 -8.59
CA LEU A 47 3.89 -17.12 -9.58
C LEU A 47 4.60 -16.95 -10.93
N SER A 48 5.92 -17.01 -10.95
CA SER A 48 6.73 -16.74 -12.14
C SER A 48 7.68 -17.89 -12.49
N SER A 49 7.42 -19.08 -11.96
CA SER A 49 8.27 -20.28 -12.11
C SER A 49 8.51 -20.70 -13.56
N SER A 50 7.59 -20.35 -14.46
CA SER A 50 7.70 -20.59 -15.91
C SER A 50 8.61 -19.59 -16.64
N VAL A 51 9.06 -18.53 -15.97
CA VAL A 51 9.95 -17.50 -16.53
C VAL A 51 11.36 -17.72 -16.00
N PRO A 52 12.40 -17.76 -16.85
CA PRO A 52 13.79 -17.83 -16.38
C PRO A 52 14.18 -16.63 -15.53
N ARG A 53 15.02 -16.82 -14.50
CA ARG A 53 15.39 -15.76 -13.53
C ARG A 53 16.10 -14.58 -14.18
N GLU A 54 16.93 -14.83 -15.18
CA GLU A 54 17.66 -13.85 -15.97
C GLU A 54 16.77 -12.92 -16.81
N ARG A 55 15.49 -13.29 -16.98
CA ARG A 55 14.47 -12.47 -17.64
C ARG A 55 13.57 -11.73 -16.65
N LYS A 56 13.88 -11.79 -15.35
CA LYS A 56 13.13 -11.13 -14.28
C LYS A 56 13.96 -10.03 -13.67
N PHE A 57 13.30 -8.90 -13.41
CA PHE A 57 13.80 -7.87 -12.53
C PHE A 57 12.77 -7.63 -11.43
N LYS A 58 13.13 -7.94 -10.19
CA LYS A 58 12.25 -7.95 -9.03
C LYS A 58 12.48 -6.70 -8.19
N ILE A 59 11.41 -5.95 -7.94
CA ILE A 59 11.45 -4.72 -7.13
C ILE A 59 10.62 -4.95 -5.87
N TYR A 60 11.23 -4.76 -4.70
CA TYR A 60 10.51 -4.73 -3.42
C TYR A 60 10.25 -3.28 -2.99
N VAL A 61 8.99 -2.89 -2.91
CA VAL A 61 8.59 -1.56 -2.42
C VAL A 61 8.00 -1.70 -1.03
N SER A 62 8.59 -1.02 -0.05
CA SER A 62 8.08 -1.03 1.33
C SER A 62 8.38 0.29 2.03
N ALA A 63 7.54 0.67 3.00
CA ALA A 63 7.85 1.77 3.91
C ALA A 63 8.63 1.15 5.08
N LEU A 64 9.96 1.19 5.05
CA LEU A 64 10.81 0.40 5.95
C LEU A 64 11.28 1.19 7.16
N THR A 65 11.91 2.34 6.91
CA THR A 65 12.61 3.10 7.94
C THR A 65 12.06 4.52 8.02
N GLN A 66 11.54 4.87 9.18
CA GLN A 66 11.13 6.23 9.53
C GLN A 66 12.21 6.88 10.39
N MET A 67 12.36 8.19 10.26
CA MET A 67 13.17 8.96 11.20
C MET A 67 12.54 8.84 12.59
N ASN A 68 13.37 8.68 13.63
CA ASN A 68 12.86 8.72 15.00
C ASN A 68 12.31 10.12 15.32
N LEU A 69 11.34 10.18 16.23
CA LEU A 69 10.80 11.46 16.71
C LEU A 69 11.87 12.22 17.53
N ASP A 70 12.65 11.48 18.31
CA ASP A 70 13.84 11.95 19.01
C ASP A 70 14.79 10.76 19.29
N ASN A 71 15.81 10.95 20.12
CA ASN A 71 16.80 9.90 20.43
C ASN A 71 16.22 8.69 21.19
N LEU A 72 15.02 8.79 21.75
CA LEU A 72 14.40 7.78 22.59
C LEU A 72 13.07 7.26 22.00
N ASN A 73 12.39 8.08 21.20
CA ASN A 73 11.06 7.81 20.67
C ASN A 73 11.15 7.38 19.20
N ARG A 74 11.08 6.07 18.96
CA ARG A 74 11.00 5.49 17.62
C ARG A 74 9.58 5.60 17.06
N ILE A 75 9.48 5.93 15.77
CA ILE A 75 8.24 5.82 15.00
C ILE A 75 8.05 4.36 14.53
N PRO A 76 7.02 3.62 14.99
CA PRO A 76 6.82 2.24 14.57
C PRO A 76 6.37 2.18 13.11
N THR A 77 7.14 1.47 12.29
CA THR A 77 6.81 1.26 10.86
C THR A 77 5.42 0.66 10.66
N THR A 78 4.96 -0.20 11.57
CA THR A 78 3.62 -0.81 11.53
C THR A 78 2.51 0.22 11.63
N ASP A 79 2.69 1.25 12.46
CA ASP A 79 1.66 2.26 12.71
C ASP A 79 1.54 3.20 11.52
N VAL A 80 2.68 3.60 10.96
CA VAL A 80 2.72 4.40 9.73
C VAL A 80 2.03 3.65 8.58
N ARG A 81 2.32 2.35 8.42
CA ARG A 81 1.68 1.52 7.40
C ARG A 81 0.17 1.36 7.64
N LEU A 82 -0.26 1.25 8.89
CA LEU A 82 -1.69 1.20 9.24
C LEU A 82 -2.39 2.53 8.92
N LEU A 83 -1.78 3.68 9.26
CA LEU A 83 -2.33 5.00 8.93
C LEU A 83 -2.44 5.23 7.42
N ARG A 84 -1.39 4.89 6.65
CA ARG A 84 -1.44 4.87 5.18
C ARG A 84 -2.62 4.04 4.68
N ARG A 85 -2.81 2.86 5.26
CA ARG A 85 -3.88 1.93 4.87
C ARG A 85 -5.26 2.46 5.21
N ILE A 86 -5.46 3.05 6.39
CA ILE A 86 -6.73 3.66 6.80
C ILE A 86 -7.14 4.76 5.81
N VAL A 87 -6.23 5.69 5.51
CA VAL A 87 -6.51 6.80 4.59
C VAL A 87 -6.80 6.29 3.19
N ARG A 88 -5.99 5.37 2.66
CA ARG A 88 -6.19 4.78 1.33
C ARG A 88 -7.47 3.97 1.22
N ASP A 89 -7.71 3.06 2.16
CA ASP A 89 -8.84 2.13 2.09
C ASP A 89 -10.16 2.89 2.25
N ASN A 90 -10.20 3.96 3.06
CA ASN A 90 -11.35 4.85 3.12
C ASN A 90 -11.60 5.60 1.82
N ARG A 91 -10.56 6.20 1.25
CA ARG A 91 -10.69 7.05 0.08
C ARG A 91 -10.96 6.28 -1.22
N PHE A 92 -10.37 5.11 -1.39
CA PHE A 92 -10.37 4.38 -2.67
C PHE A 92 -11.06 3.01 -2.63
N ARG A 93 -11.38 2.48 -1.44
CA ARG A 93 -11.98 1.15 -1.30
C ARG A 93 -13.30 1.15 -0.53
N GLY A 94 -13.76 2.31 -0.05
CA GLY A 94 -15.02 2.44 0.68
C GLY A 94 -15.02 1.77 2.06
N HIS A 95 -13.86 1.45 2.62
CA HIS A 95 -13.75 0.86 3.96
C HIS A 95 -13.70 1.93 5.05
N SER A 96 -14.34 1.70 6.18
CA SER A 96 -14.15 2.56 7.36
C SER A 96 -12.78 2.31 8.01
N ALA A 97 -12.29 3.24 8.83
CA ALA A 97 -11.10 3.00 9.65
C ALA A 97 -11.26 1.78 10.57
N LEU A 98 -12.48 1.54 11.06
CA LEU A 98 -12.83 0.38 11.87
C LEU A 98 -12.62 -0.92 11.10
N ASP A 99 -13.08 -1.00 9.86
CA ASP A 99 -12.88 -2.18 9.00
C ASP A 99 -11.39 -2.45 8.76
N THR A 100 -10.61 -1.39 8.51
CA THR A 100 -9.17 -1.49 8.31
C THR A 100 -8.44 -1.99 9.57
N ILE A 101 -8.79 -1.48 10.75
CA ILE A 101 -8.19 -1.92 12.02
C ILE A 101 -8.53 -3.39 12.29
N ARG A 102 -9.80 -3.79 12.08
CA ARG A 102 -10.26 -5.18 12.20
C ARG A 102 -9.43 -6.15 11.37
N MET A 103 -9.16 -5.81 10.11
CA MET A 103 -8.40 -6.67 9.22
C MET A 103 -6.89 -6.65 9.46
N TRP A 104 -6.37 -5.70 10.23
CA TRP A 104 -4.93 -5.43 10.31
C TRP A 104 -4.13 -6.64 10.80
N SER A 105 -4.61 -7.37 11.81
CA SER A 105 -3.92 -8.57 12.31
C SER A 105 -3.82 -9.66 11.23
N SER A 106 -4.86 -9.82 10.40
CA SER A 106 -4.88 -10.77 9.29
C SER A 106 -3.91 -10.37 8.18
N VAL A 107 -3.88 -9.08 7.85
CA VAL A 107 -2.92 -8.50 6.90
C VAL A 107 -1.49 -8.79 7.35
N ARG A 108 -1.16 -8.52 8.61
CA ARG A 108 0.18 -8.76 9.18
C ARG A 108 0.58 -10.23 9.10
N ARG A 109 -0.31 -11.16 9.48
CA ARG A 109 -0.06 -12.61 9.31
C ARG A 109 0.18 -12.99 7.84
N GLY A 110 -0.57 -12.37 6.92
CA GLY A 110 -0.37 -12.58 5.48
C GLY A 110 0.99 -12.07 5.00
N GLU A 111 1.42 -10.91 5.48
CA GLU A 111 2.75 -10.36 5.20
C GLU A 111 3.87 -11.28 5.69
N ASP A 112 3.80 -11.71 6.95
CA ASP A 112 4.79 -12.58 7.58
C ASP A 112 4.92 -13.94 6.86
N LYS A 113 3.82 -14.47 6.34
CA LYS A 113 3.79 -15.77 5.68
C LYS A 113 4.11 -15.73 4.19
N TYR A 114 3.69 -14.69 3.48
CA TYR A 114 3.65 -14.69 2.02
C TYR A 114 4.41 -13.54 1.36
N ILE A 115 4.95 -12.58 2.13
CA ILE A 115 5.62 -11.39 1.58
C ILE A 115 7.04 -11.28 2.13
N PHE A 116 7.19 -11.15 3.45
CA PHE A 116 8.51 -10.96 4.08
C PHE A 116 9.51 -12.09 3.82
N PRO A 117 9.10 -13.38 3.73
CA PRO A 117 10.04 -14.45 3.38
C PRO A 117 10.68 -14.29 2.00
N PHE A 118 10.06 -13.52 1.10
CA PHE A 118 10.52 -13.34 -0.28
C PHE A 118 11.15 -11.96 -0.52
N GLN A 119 11.33 -11.12 0.50
CA GLN A 119 11.86 -9.76 0.29
C GLN A 119 13.31 -9.76 -0.21
N GLU A 120 14.12 -10.74 0.24
CA GLU A 120 15.52 -10.92 -0.16
C GLU A 120 15.68 -11.46 -1.60
N GLU A 121 14.58 -11.88 -2.24
CA GLU A 121 14.58 -12.26 -3.65
C GLU A 121 14.63 -11.06 -4.59
N ALA A 122 14.44 -9.84 -4.07
CA ALA A 122 14.40 -8.63 -4.88
C ALA A 122 15.79 -8.22 -5.37
N ASP A 123 15.86 -7.78 -6.62
CA ASP A 123 17.08 -7.20 -7.20
C ASP A 123 17.32 -5.79 -6.65
N VAL A 124 16.24 -5.05 -6.36
CA VAL A 124 16.28 -3.72 -5.77
C VAL A 124 15.19 -3.57 -4.71
N MET A 125 15.58 -3.00 -3.58
CA MET A 125 14.65 -2.51 -2.55
C MET A 125 14.44 -1.01 -2.69
N PHE A 126 13.19 -0.58 -2.63
CA PHE A 126 12.80 0.82 -2.65
C PHE A 126 12.04 1.19 -1.38
N ASN A 127 12.65 2.06 -0.56
CA ASN A 127 12.01 2.59 0.63
C ASN A 127 11.05 3.73 0.24
N SER A 128 9.75 3.49 0.36
CA SER A 128 8.70 4.47 0.08
C SER A 128 8.34 5.36 1.28
N ALA A 129 9.10 5.29 2.38
CA ALA A 129 8.93 6.18 3.53
C ALA A 129 9.24 7.64 3.15
N ILE A 130 8.46 8.58 3.67
CA ILE A 130 8.62 10.02 3.44
C ILE A 130 8.61 10.74 4.79
N VAL A 131 9.62 11.57 5.05
CA VAL A 131 9.83 12.21 6.37
C VAL A 131 8.61 13.00 6.86
N TYR A 132 7.88 13.66 5.96
CA TYR A 132 6.73 14.48 6.30
C TYR A 132 5.38 13.74 6.20
N GLU A 133 5.37 12.42 5.94
CA GLU A 133 4.13 11.70 5.63
C GLU A 133 3.11 11.73 6.74
N LEU A 134 3.53 11.63 8.01
CA LEU A 134 2.58 11.57 9.11
C LEU A 134 1.88 12.91 9.31
N ALA A 135 2.58 14.02 9.10
CA ALA A 135 1.98 15.36 9.11
C ALA A 135 0.97 15.52 7.96
N ALA A 136 1.25 14.96 6.79
CA ALA A 136 0.33 14.97 5.65
C ALA A 136 -0.87 14.03 5.85
N LEU A 137 -0.68 12.87 6.48
CA LEU A 137 -1.74 11.89 6.75
C LEU A 137 -2.65 12.30 7.91
N LYS A 138 -2.14 13.04 8.91
CA LYS A 138 -2.88 13.41 10.13
C LYS A 138 -4.26 14.00 9.83
N GLY A 139 -4.32 14.99 8.94
CA GLY A 139 -5.57 15.67 8.58
C GLY A 139 -6.63 14.75 7.95
N PHE A 140 -6.24 13.59 7.44
CA PHE A 140 -7.15 12.59 6.87
C PHE A 140 -7.43 11.44 7.84
N ALA A 141 -6.43 10.99 8.59
CA ALA A 141 -6.55 9.85 9.48
C ALA A 141 -7.32 10.20 10.77
N GLU A 142 -7.07 11.37 11.34
CA GLU A 142 -7.65 11.79 12.63
C GLU A 142 -9.18 11.84 12.61
N PRO A 143 -9.85 12.45 11.60
CA PRO A 143 -11.32 12.45 11.54
C PRO A 143 -11.93 11.05 11.39
N LEU A 144 -11.20 10.10 10.80
CA LEU A 144 -11.66 8.72 10.62
C LEU A 144 -11.51 7.91 11.91
N LEU A 145 -10.44 8.15 12.66
CA LEU A 145 -10.17 7.46 13.92
C LEU A 145 -11.12 7.91 15.05
N VAL A 146 -11.48 9.20 15.10
CA VAL A 146 -12.41 9.76 16.09
C VAL A 146 -13.83 9.18 15.97
N GLN A 147 -14.20 8.65 14.80
CA GLN A 147 -15.51 8.02 14.59
C GLN A 147 -15.65 6.65 15.28
N ILE A 148 -14.56 6.08 15.80
CA ILE A 148 -14.58 4.79 16.50
C ILE A 148 -14.80 5.07 17.99
N ASP A 149 -15.96 4.67 18.50
CA ASP A 149 -16.34 4.81 19.92
C ASP A 149 -16.01 3.55 20.74
N ASP A 150 -16.26 3.59 22.05
CA ASP A 150 -15.94 2.53 23.02
C ASP A 150 -16.89 1.32 22.98
N SER A 151 -17.86 1.31 22.07
CA SER A 151 -18.76 0.16 21.87
C SER A 151 -18.10 -1.02 21.15
N VAL A 152 -16.93 -0.81 20.54
CA VAL A 152 -16.20 -1.82 19.76
C VAL A 152 -14.81 -2.11 20.33
N PRO A 153 -14.30 -3.35 20.21
CA PRO A 153 -13.00 -3.74 20.76
C PRO A 153 -11.82 -2.98 20.11
N GLU A 154 -11.99 -2.48 18.89
CA GLU A 154 -10.98 -1.70 18.17
C GLU A 154 -10.75 -0.29 18.74
N PHE A 155 -11.63 0.19 19.63
CA PHE A 155 -11.54 1.51 20.23
C PHE A 155 -10.18 1.81 20.85
N LEU A 156 -9.60 0.83 21.57
CA LEU A 156 -8.32 1.00 22.23
C LEU A 156 -7.19 1.24 21.23
N GLU A 157 -7.25 0.58 20.08
CA GLU A 157 -6.25 0.75 19.02
C GLU A 157 -6.43 2.08 18.30
N ALA A 158 -7.68 2.49 18.04
CA ALA A 158 -7.97 3.81 17.50
C ALA A 158 -7.44 4.93 18.42
N LYS A 159 -7.69 4.83 19.73
CA LYS A 159 -7.19 5.77 20.75
C LYS A 159 -5.66 5.77 20.83
N ARG A 160 -5.01 4.62 20.68
CA ARG A 160 -3.54 4.51 20.62
C ARG A 160 -2.99 5.25 19.40
N LEU A 161 -3.59 5.05 18.22
CA LEU A 161 -3.20 5.75 16.99
C LEU A 161 -3.43 7.26 17.07
N LEU A 162 -4.55 7.70 17.65
CA LEU A 162 -4.81 9.13 17.91
C LEU A 162 -3.72 9.75 18.78
N ARG A 163 -3.37 9.12 19.91
CA ARG A 163 -2.26 9.60 20.75
C ARG A 163 -0.93 9.61 20.01
N PHE A 164 -0.70 8.65 19.13
CA PHE A 164 0.53 8.58 18.34
C PHE A 164 0.65 9.76 17.36
N ILE A 165 -0.43 10.13 16.67
CA ILE A 165 -0.41 11.26 15.73
C ILE A 165 -0.59 12.63 16.40
N ASP A 166 -0.96 12.66 17.69
CA ASP A 166 -1.17 13.91 18.43
C ASP A 166 0.11 14.76 18.54
N TYR A 167 1.27 14.11 18.63
CA TYR A 167 2.60 14.76 18.68
C TYR A 167 2.99 15.53 17.40
N LEU A 168 2.20 15.42 16.34
CA LEU A 168 2.52 15.98 15.02
C LEU A 168 1.68 17.20 14.71
N LEU A 169 2.29 18.22 14.14
CA LEU A 169 1.56 19.33 13.54
C LEU A 169 0.99 18.87 12.18
N PRO A 170 -0.31 19.06 11.91
CA PRO A 170 -0.88 18.73 10.62
C PRO A 170 -0.30 19.67 9.55
N MET A 171 -0.03 19.12 8.37
CA MET A 171 0.40 19.93 7.23
C MET A 171 -0.80 20.70 6.66
N THR A 172 -0.70 22.04 6.60
CA THR A 172 -1.78 22.91 6.09
C THR A 172 -1.73 23.11 4.58
N ASN A 173 -0.54 23.09 3.99
CA ASN A 173 -0.33 23.42 2.58
C ASN A 173 -0.10 22.17 1.72
N LEU A 174 -1.12 21.30 1.62
CA LEU A 174 -1.00 20.04 0.87
C LEU A 174 -0.76 20.25 -0.64
N GLU A 175 -1.08 21.42 -1.18
CA GLU A 175 -0.85 21.78 -2.58
C GLU A 175 0.63 22.00 -2.91
N ASP A 176 1.46 22.34 -1.91
CA ASP A 176 2.91 22.51 -2.09
C ASP A 176 3.64 21.17 -2.27
N ILE A 177 2.98 20.05 -1.92
CA ILE A 177 3.51 18.71 -2.15
C ILE A 177 3.50 18.45 -3.66
N PRO A 178 4.65 18.11 -4.28
CA PRO A 178 4.72 17.79 -5.70
C PRO A 178 3.69 16.74 -6.08
N ARG A 179 2.99 16.96 -7.20
CA ARG A 179 1.96 16.01 -7.68
C ARG A 179 2.51 14.64 -8.09
N THR A 180 3.83 14.53 -8.23
CA THR A 180 4.56 13.28 -8.47
C THR A 180 4.98 12.55 -7.20
N SER A 181 4.71 13.12 -6.00
CA SER A 181 5.06 12.51 -4.72
C SER A 181 4.16 11.30 -4.43
N ILE A 182 4.76 10.21 -3.95
CA ILE A 182 4.06 8.97 -3.59
C ILE A 182 2.96 9.22 -2.54
N ILE A 183 3.11 10.23 -1.68
CA ILE A 183 2.08 10.53 -0.67
C ILE A 183 0.73 10.90 -1.30
N LYS A 184 0.73 11.43 -2.54
CA LYS A 184 -0.48 11.80 -3.30
C LYS A 184 -1.34 10.59 -3.67
N GLU A 185 -0.79 9.38 -3.66
CA GLU A 185 -1.55 8.12 -3.79
C GLU A 185 -2.45 7.85 -2.57
N PHE A 186 -2.19 8.51 -1.44
CA PHE A 186 -2.98 8.38 -0.21
C PHE A 186 -3.92 9.57 -0.02
N ILE A 187 -3.38 10.78 -0.17
CA ILE A 187 -4.12 12.03 0.12
C ILE A 187 -4.84 12.63 -1.11
N GLY A 188 -4.61 12.08 -2.30
CA GLY A 188 -5.12 12.58 -3.59
C GLY A 188 -4.24 13.68 -4.21
N GLY A 189 -4.58 14.09 -5.44
CA GLY A 189 -3.87 15.15 -6.17
C GLY A 189 -2.69 14.67 -7.04
N SER A 190 -2.52 13.36 -7.19
CA SER A 190 -1.51 12.74 -8.06
C SER A 190 -1.70 13.16 -9.53
N VAL A 191 -0.61 13.27 -10.29
CA VAL A 191 -0.69 13.37 -11.77
C VAL A 191 -0.93 12.02 -12.43
N PHE A 192 -0.69 10.92 -11.71
CA PHE A 192 -0.83 9.56 -12.23
C PHE A 192 -2.26 9.00 -12.12
N GLY A 193 -3.18 9.82 -11.58
CA GLY A 193 -4.61 9.57 -11.53
C GLY A 193 -5.05 8.66 -10.38
N SER A 194 -6.32 8.85 -9.98
CA SER A 194 -7.17 7.88 -9.30
C SER A 194 -8.59 8.10 -9.79
#